data_AF-A0A8T2R3N0-F1
#
_entry.id   AF-A0A8T2R3N0-F1
#
_cell.length_a   1.000
_cell.length_b   1.000
_cell.length_c   1.000
_cell.angle_alpha   90.00
_cell.angle_beta   90.00
_cell.angle_gamma   90.00
#
_symmetry.space_group_name_H-M   'P 1'
#
loop_
_entity.id
_entity.type
_entity.pdbx_description
1 polymer ?
#
loop_
_entity_poly.entity_id
_entity_poly.type
_entity_poly.pdbx_seq_one_letter_code
_entity_poly.pdbx_strand_id
1 'polypeptide(L)'
;MSEKESVSSSNASEEKPLLRKRSSICKASDSTCSSDAKNVQASKLDVNFRASAPAHKRLRESPLSSDAIFHQSHAGLFNLCVVILVAVNSRLIIENLMKYGLLIRAGFWFSSKSIREWPVLMCGLSLPLLALCSYAVEKMRIYFHIPESIMSLLHFVISTSSILYPVYIIMRVQPALIFGINLMLFSITYWMKLVSYAHTNYDFRCFRQENDKDEAISDAQHSNYPQNISLKGLAYFMVAPTLCYQASYPRTNRIRKRWVFRQVVKLLIFTGLMGFIIEQYVNPTIQNSQHPLKGNYVYAIERVLKLSVPTLYVWLCIFYTLFHLWLNIIAELTYFGDREFYKDWWNASTVEEYWKSWNMPVHRWMVRHIYFPCLRKGISRDGAVLISFIISGVFHELCIGIPCHMFRCWAFLGIMFQVPLMVLTNYLHNKFQSTMVGNIIFWVFFCIVGQPISVLLYYHDYINQKSFPIRS
;
A
#
# COMPACT_ATOMS: atom_id res chain seq x y z
N MET A 1 -8.14 25.24 -66.32
CA MET A 1 -9.34 25.74 -67.02
C MET A 1 -10.38 24.62 -67.01
N SER A 2 -11.50 24.84 -66.30
CA SER A 2 -12.77 24.08 -66.29
C SER A 2 -12.68 22.59 -65.92
N GLU A 3 -13.16 22.10 -64.76
CA GLU A 3 -14.54 22.09 -64.24
C GLU A 3 -15.52 21.33 -65.16
N LYS A 4 -16.01 20.18 -64.68
CA LYS A 4 -17.42 19.78 -64.75
C LYS A 4 -17.73 18.60 -63.81
N GLU A 5 -18.78 18.80 -63.05
CA GLU A 5 -19.43 17.91 -62.09
C GLU A 5 -20.09 16.69 -62.74
N SER A 6 -20.25 15.61 -61.96
CA SER A 6 -21.41 14.72 -62.10
C SER A 6 -21.74 14.04 -60.76
N VAL A 7 -22.96 14.31 -60.31
CA VAL A 7 -23.65 13.77 -59.14
C VAL A 7 -24.03 12.30 -59.33
N SER A 8 -23.88 11.45 -58.30
CA SER A 8 -24.72 10.25 -58.14
C SER A 8 -24.94 9.90 -56.68
N SER A 9 -26.22 9.82 -56.31
CA SER A 9 -26.80 9.43 -55.03
C SER A 9 -26.83 7.91 -54.84
N SER A 10 -26.71 7.42 -53.60
CA SER A 10 -27.53 6.29 -53.09
C SER A 10 -27.30 5.99 -51.60
N ASN A 11 -28.40 6.12 -50.86
CA ASN A 11 -28.92 5.25 -49.78
C ASN A 11 -28.13 5.02 -48.48
N ALA A 12 -28.52 5.78 -47.45
CA ALA A 12 -28.45 5.37 -46.05
C ALA A 12 -29.88 5.12 -45.53
N SER A 13 -30.15 3.87 -45.12
CA SER A 13 -31.41 3.45 -44.50
C SER A 13 -31.33 3.58 -42.97
N GLU A 14 -32.06 4.54 -42.42
CA GLU A 14 -32.41 4.65 -41.00
C GLU A 14 -33.55 3.67 -40.66
N GLU A 15 -33.41 2.91 -39.57
CA GLU A 15 -34.52 2.19 -38.93
C GLU A 15 -34.71 2.67 -37.48
N LYS A 16 -35.87 3.25 -37.20
CA LYS A 16 -36.46 3.44 -35.85
C LYS A 16 -37.24 2.18 -35.46
N PRO A 17 -37.59 2.01 -34.18
CA PRO A 17 -39.02 2.16 -33.90
C PRO A 17 -39.40 2.95 -32.63
N LEU A 18 -40.63 3.46 -32.72
CA LEU A 18 -41.46 4.27 -31.83
C LEU A 18 -42.08 3.42 -30.70
N LEU A 19 -42.12 3.91 -29.45
CA LEU A 19 -43.24 4.56 -28.73
C LEU A 19 -43.94 3.65 -27.70
N ARG A 20 -43.93 4.07 -26.43
CA ARG A 20 -45.15 4.06 -25.59
C ARG A 20 -45.09 5.19 -24.55
N LYS A 21 -46.10 6.06 -24.62
CA LYS A 21 -46.27 7.30 -23.86
C LYS A 21 -47.46 7.13 -22.91
N ARG A 22 -47.31 7.57 -21.64
CA ARG A 22 -48.34 8.06 -20.67
C ARG A 22 -47.75 7.89 -19.26
N SER A 23 -47.86 8.79 -18.30
CA SER A 23 -48.50 10.11 -18.19
C SER A 23 -48.02 10.68 -16.85
N SER A 24 -47.66 11.96 -16.84
CA SER A 24 -47.51 12.76 -15.62
C SER A 24 -48.88 13.07 -15.00
N ILE A 25 -48.95 13.02 -13.66
CA ILE A 25 -49.78 13.80 -12.71
C ILE A 25 -50.28 12.88 -11.57
N CYS A 26 -49.64 12.94 -10.41
CA CYS A 26 -50.28 13.22 -9.11
C CYS A 26 -49.22 13.38 -8.00
N LYS A 27 -49.52 14.33 -7.11
CA LYS A 27 -48.65 14.98 -6.13
C LYS A 27 -48.38 14.14 -4.86
N ALA A 28 -47.19 14.37 -4.32
CA ALA A 28 -46.85 14.63 -2.91
C ALA A 28 -47.52 13.78 -1.81
N SER A 29 -46.75 12.84 -1.27
CA SER A 29 -46.48 12.59 0.16
C SER A 29 -45.96 11.15 0.26
N ASP A 30 -44.68 10.97 0.62
CA ASP A 30 -44.06 9.73 1.17
C ASP A 30 -42.53 9.69 0.94
N SER A 31 -41.83 10.81 1.16
CA SER A 31 -40.36 10.88 1.00
C SER A 31 -39.56 10.68 2.28
N THR A 32 -40.20 10.38 3.43
CA THR A 32 -39.50 10.30 4.73
C THR A 32 -39.38 8.91 5.34
N CYS A 33 -39.94 7.84 4.75
CA CYS A 33 -39.85 6.49 5.33
C CYS A 33 -38.98 5.49 4.51
N SER A 34 -38.48 5.90 3.33
CA SER A 34 -37.73 5.05 2.39
C SER A 34 -36.20 5.16 2.52
N SER A 35 -35.70 6.29 3.03
CA SER A 35 -34.26 6.53 3.21
C SER A 35 -33.65 5.70 4.35
N ASP A 36 -34.40 5.52 5.44
CA ASP A 36 -33.92 4.77 6.60
C ASP A 36 -33.93 3.27 6.36
N ALA A 37 -34.94 2.74 5.65
CA ALA A 37 -34.98 1.33 5.27
C ALA A 37 -33.84 0.95 4.29
N LYS A 38 -33.49 1.84 3.35
CA LYS A 38 -32.34 1.63 2.44
C LYS A 38 -31.00 1.72 3.17
N ASN A 39 -30.85 2.60 4.16
CA ASN A 39 -29.64 2.66 4.99
C ASN A 39 -29.51 1.46 5.95
N VAL A 40 -30.62 0.93 6.47
CA VAL A 40 -30.63 -0.29 7.32
C VAL A 40 -30.35 -1.55 6.48
N GLN A 41 -30.79 -1.59 5.22
CA GLN A 41 -30.54 -2.74 4.34
C GLN A 41 -29.16 -2.70 3.67
N ALA A 42 -28.63 -1.52 3.35
CA ALA A 42 -27.24 -1.33 2.93
C ALA A 42 -26.23 -1.64 4.05
N SER A 43 -26.56 -1.29 5.30
CA SER A 43 -25.69 -1.61 6.46
C SER A 43 -25.69 -3.09 6.84
N LYS A 44 -26.77 -3.85 6.56
CA LYS A 44 -26.79 -5.31 6.73
C LYS A 44 -26.03 -6.07 5.62
N LEU A 45 -25.92 -5.52 4.41
CA LEU A 45 -25.16 -6.17 3.33
C LEU A 45 -23.63 -6.07 3.51
N ASP A 46 -23.13 -5.01 4.16
CA ASP A 46 -21.68 -4.76 4.27
C ASP A 46 -20.96 -5.63 5.32
N VAL A 47 -21.65 -6.14 6.34
CA VAL A 47 -21.00 -6.95 7.41
C VAL A 47 -20.54 -8.34 6.91
N ASN A 48 -21.05 -8.77 5.75
CA ASN A 48 -20.83 -10.10 5.18
C ASN A 48 -19.63 -10.20 4.24
N PHE A 49 -18.73 -9.20 4.19
CA PHE A 49 -17.50 -9.33 3.43
C PHE A 49 -16.56 -10.35 4.09
N ARG A 50 -16.65 -11.60 3.63
CA ARG A 50 -15.87 -12.76 4.07
C ARG A 50 -14.45 -12.73 3.46
N ALA A 51 -13.51 -13.45 4.05
CA ALA A 51 -12.15 -13.58 3.55
C ALA A 51 -12.08 -14.27 2.17
N SER A 52 -13.05 -15.14 1.85
CA SER A 52 -13.17 -15.75 0.52
C SER A 52 -13.78 -14.83 -0.56
N ALA A 53 -14.34 -13.68 -0.19
CA ALA A 53 -14.92 -12.76 -1.17
C ALA A 53 -13.85 -12.23 -2.14
N PRO A 54 -14.09 -12.17 -3.46
CA PRO A 54 -13.08 -11.70 -4.41
C PRO A 54 -12.85 -10.19 -4.28
N ALA A 55 -11.62 -9.79 -3.97
CA ALA A 55 -11.15 -8.40 -4.02
C ALA A 55 -10.76 -7.95 -5.43
N HIS A 56 -10.41 -8.89 -6.33
CA HIS A 56 -9.98 -8.59 -7.69
C HIS A 56 -11.01 -9.17 -8.65
N LYS A 57 -11.85 -8.31 -9.22
CA LYS A 57 -12.96 -8.72 -10.09
C LYS A 57 -12.80 -8.32 -11.56
N ARG A 58 -12.01 -7.27 -11.82
CA ARG A 58 -11.91 -6.64 -13.14
C ARG A 58 -10.47 -6.30 -13.45
N LEU A 59 -10.15 -6.26 -14.74
CA LEU A 59 -8.92 -5.67 -15.25
C LEU A 59 -8.98 -4.16 -15.01
N ARG A 60 -7.94 -3.61 -14.37
CA ARG A 60 -7.82 -2.16 -14.08
C ARG A 60 -6.36 -1.76 -14.25
N GLU A 61 -6.15 -0.55 -14.77
CA GLU A 61 -4.82 0.04 -14.86
C GLU A 61 -4.55 0.94 -13.66
N SER A 62 -3.27 1.12 -13.29
CA SER A 62 -2.94 2.07 -12.21
C SER A 62 -3.29 3.50 -12.65
N PRO A 63 -3.80 4.36 -11.75
CA PRO A 63 -4.22 5.71 -12.10
C PRO A 63 -3.15 6.52 -12.84
N LEU A 64 -1.88 6.49 -12.38
CA LEU A 64 -0.78 7.22 -13.04
C LEU A 64 -0.37 6.68 -14.41
N SER A 65 -0.87 5.51 -14.81
CA SER A 65 -0.67 4.97 -16.16
C SER A 65 -1.78 5.38 -17.12
N SER A 66 -2.89 5.93 -16.62
CA SER A 66 -4.04 6.27 -17.46
C SER A 66 -3.79 7.55 -18.24
N ASP A 67 -4.12 7.54 -19.54
CA ASP A 67 -4.00 8.69 -20.44
C ASP A 67 -4.92 9.87 -20.04
N ALA A 68 -5.83 9.65 -19.09
CA ALA A 68 -6.81 10.62 -18.59
C ALA A 68 -6.20 11.77 -17.75
N ILE A 69 -4.94 11.65 -17.29
CA ILE A 69 -4.32 12.64 -16.39
C ILE A 69 -4.01 13.97 -17.09
N PHE A 70 -3.79 13.97 -18.41
CA PHE A 70 -3.26 15.14 -19.11
C PHE A 70 -4.32 15.98 -19.86
N HIS A 71 -5.61 15.73 -19.63
CA HIS A 71 -6.67 16.54 -20.23
C HIS A 71 -7.01 17.77 -19.36
N GLN A 72 -6.13 18.78 -19.28
CA GLN A 72 -6.51 20.12 -18.78
C GLN A 72 -5.55 21.26 -19.23
N SER A 73 -6.14 22.45 -19.45
CA SER A 73 -5.65 23.60 -20.23
C SER A 73 -4.62 24.52 -19.57
N HIS A 74 -3.81 24.03 -18.61
CA HIS A 74 -2.82 24.83 -17.88
C HIS A 74 -1.37 24.37 -18.06
N ALA A 75 -1.08 23.69 -19.18
CA ALA A 75 0.25 23.16 -19.48
C ALA A 75 1.37 24.21 -19.38
N GLY A 76 1.12 25.47 -19.79
CA GLY A 76 2.11 26.55 -19.70
C GLY A 76 2.50 26.92 -18.27
N LEU A 77 1.52 27.02 -17.36
CA LEU A 77 1.76 27.34 -15.95
C LEU A 77 2.40 26.16 -15.21
N PHE A 78 1.99 24.93 -15.54
CA PHE A 78 2.63 23.72 -15.05
C PHE A 78 4.11 23.64 -15.48
N ASN A 79 4.39 23.89 -16.76
CA ASN A 79 5.76 23.94 -17.28
C ASN A 79 6.58 25.03 -16.58
N LEU A 80 6.01 26.22 -16.34
CA LEU A 80 6.67 27.29 -15.58
C LEU A 80 6.98 26.86 -14.14
N CYS A 81 6.03 26.24 -13.43
CA CYS A 81 6.28 25.70 -12.09
C CYS A 81 7.39 24.65 -12.09
N VAL A 82 7.42 23.75 -13.08
CA VAL A 82 8.49 22.75 -13.23
C VAL A 82 9.84 23.44 -13.49
N VAL A 83 9.89 24.45 -14.36
CA VAL A 83 11.12 25.20 -14.65
C VAL A 83 11.62 25.94 -13.41
N ILE A 84 10.74 26.63 -12.67
CA ILE A 84 11.09 27.32 -11.43
C ILE A 84 11.59 26.31 -10.39
N LEU A 85 10.90 25.18 -10.24
CA LEU A 85 11.30 24.12 -9.33
C LEU A 85 12.70 23.60 -9.67
N VAL A 86 12.94 23.31 -10.96
CA VAL A 86 14.25 22.86 -11.45
C VAL A 86 15.29 23.95 -11.19
N ALA A 87 15.03 25.21 -11.50
CA ALA A 87 15.99 26.30 -11.32
C ALA A 87 16.37 26.50 -9.84
N VAL A 88 15.39 26.57 -8.94
CA VAL A 88 15.60 26.74 -7.49
C VAL A 88 16.38 25.55 -6.92
N ASN A 89 16.00 24.33 -7.29
CA ASN A 89 16.70 23.14 -6.82
C ASN A 89 18.08 23.00 -7.48
N SER A 90 18.26 23.39 -8.75
CA SER A 90 19.55 23.32 -9.46
C SER A 90 20.59 24.21 -8.80
N ARG A 91 20.21 25.40 -8.34
CA ARG A 91 21.09 26.25 -7.54
C ARG A 91 21.56 25.52 -6.28
N LEU A 92 20.63 24.92 -5.54
CA LEU A 92 20.95 24.16 -4.33
C LEU A 92 21.80 22.91 -4.65
N ILE A 93 21.57 22.26 -5.79
CA ILE A 93 22.38 21.13 -6.28
C ILE A 93 23.81 21.59 -6.53
N ILE A 94 23.98 22.70 -7.25
CA ILE A 94 25.29 23.27 -7.57
C ILE A 94 26.00 23.73 -6.30
N GLU A 95 25.33 24.44 -5.39
CA GLU A 95 25.90 24.87 -4.11
C GLU A 95 26.34 23.68 -3.26
N ASN A 96 25.52 22.61 -3.17
CA ASN A 96 25.89 21.40 -2.44
C ASN A 96 27.04 20.65 -3.13
N LEU A 97 27.05 20.55 -4.45
CA LEU A 97 28.15 19.96 -5.22
C LEU A 97 29.44 20.77 -5.05
N MET A 98 29.37 22.10 -5.01
CA MET A 98 30.53 22.96 -4.77
C MET A 98 31.03 22.82 -3.33
N LYS A 99 30.12 22.71 -2.35
CA LYS A 99 30.46 22.67 -0.92
C LYS A 99 30.95 21.31 -0.44
N TYR A 100 30.36 20.23 -0.94
CA TYR A 100 30.60 18.86 -0.47
C TYR A 100 31.22 17.94 -1.53
N GLY A 101 31.29 18.38 -2.79
CA GLY A 101 31.69 17.53 -3.92
C GLY A 101 30.66 16.45 -4.25
N LEU A 102 31.03 15.56 -5.17
CA LEU A 102 30.28 14.32 -5.39
C LEU A 102 30.54 13.34 -4.23
N LEU A 103 29.64 13.35 -3.24
CA LEU A 103 29.68 12.44 -2.09
C LEU A 103 29.33 10.98 -2.44
N ILE A 104 28.92 10.70 -3.68
CA ILE A 104 28.58 9.33 -4.13
C ILE A 104 29.86 8.50 -4.22
N ARG A 105 30.28 7.91 -3.09
CA ARG A 105 31.30 6.87 -3.08
C ARG A 105 30.65 5.56 -3.53
N ALA A 106 31.27 4.86 -4.49
CA ALA A 106 30.80 3.56 -5.00
C ALA A 106 30.57 2.51 -3.88
N GLY A 107 31.23 2.67 -2.72
CA GLY A 107 31.02 1.83 -1.53
C GLY A 107 29.66 1.96 -0.83
N PHE A 108 28.80 2.94 -1.21
CA PHE A 108 27.42 3.02 -0.72
C PHE A 108 26.53 1.91 -1.30
N TRP A 109 26.68 1.62 -2.59
CA TRP A 109 25.89 0.59 -3.28
C TRP A 109 26.50 -0.81 -3.15
N PHE A 110 27.83 -0.89 -3.10
CA PHE A 110 28.58 -2.15 -3.01
C PHE A 110 29.59 -2.07 -1.87
N SER A 111 29.11 -2.22 -0.63
CA SER A 111 30.00 -2.32 0.53
C SER A 111 30.58 -3.75 0.62
N SER A 112 31.87 -3.86 0.91
CA SER A 112 32.58 -5.13 1.20
C SER A 112 32.05 -5.89 2.43
N LYS A 113 31.04 -5.35 3.13
CA LYS A 113 30.27 -6.04 4.19
C LYS A 113 29.34 -7.16 3.71
N SER A 114 29.22 -7.36 2.39
CA SER A 114 28.30 -8.31 1.75
C SER A 114 28.34 -9.75 2.32
N ILE A 115 29.50 -10.25 2.76
CA ILE A 115 29.62 -11.62 3.33
C ILE A 115 28.97 -11.71 4.72
N ARG A 116 29.09 -10.67 5.55
CA ARG A 116 28.49 -10.64 6.90
C ARG A 116 26.96 -10.58 6.86
N GLU A 117 26.42 -10.11 5.74
CA GLU A 117 24.97 -9.95 5.52
C GLU A 117 24.34 -11.18 4.86
N TRP A 118 25.13 -12.21 4.53
CA TRP A 118 24.66 -13.48 3.96
C TRP A 118 23.56 -14.17 4.78
N PRO A 119 23.59 -14.20 6.13
CA PRO A 119 22.50 -14.80 6.90
C PRO A 119 21.16 -14.09 6.72
N VAL A 120 21.16 -12.78 6.45
CA VAL A 120 19.94 -11.99 6.19
C VAL A 120 19.35 -12.39 4.83
N LEU A 121 20.20 -12.53 3.81
CA LEU A 121 19.77 -13.01 2.50
C LEU A 121 19.21 -14.44 2.58
N MET A 122 19.92 -15.34 3.28
CA MET A 122 19.49 -16.72 3.49
C MET A 122 18.17 -16.81 4.26
N CYS A 123 17.97 -15.94 5.25
CA CYS A 123 16.71 -15.80 5.96
C CYS A 123 15.57 -15.41 5.01
N GLY A 124 15.81 -14.46 4.09
CA GLY A 124 14.82 -14.08 3.08
C GLY A 124 14.49 -15.25 2.14
N LEU A 125 15.50 -15.98 1.66
CA LEU A 125 15.32 -17.10 0.74
C LEU A 125 14.62 -18.32 1.35
N SER A 126 14.65 -18.48 2.67
CA SER A 126 14.00 -19.60 3.37
C SER A 126 12.54 -19.32 3.76
N LEU A 127 12.09 -18.06 3.81
CA LEU A 127 10.67 -17.73 4.08
C LEU A 127 9.64 -18.40 3.15
N PRO A 128 9.89 -18.58 1.83
CA PRO A 128 9.04 -19.40 0.96
C PRO A 128 8.75 -20.82 1.47
N LEU A 129 9.65 -21.42 2.26
CA LEU A 129 9.42 -22.74 2.85
C LEU A 129 8.25 -22.72 3.83
N LEU A 130 8.02 -21.61 4.54
CA LEU A 130 6.87 -21.46 5.44
C LEU A 130 5.54 -21.45 4.67
N ALA A 131 5.51 -20.95 3.43
CA ALA A 131 4.34 -21.07 2.57
C ALA A 131 4.08 -22.52 2.17
N LEU A 132 5.13 -23.30 1.88
CA LEU A 132 5.01 -24.74 1.63
C LEU A 132 4.49 -25.49 2.86
N CYS A 133 4.93 -25.13 4.07
CA CYS A 133 4.38 -25.67 5.31
C CYS A 133 2.89 -25.35 5.44
N SER A 134 2.47 -24.12 5.17
CA SER A 134 1.05 -23.73 5.19
C SER A 134 0.20 -24.53 4.19
N TYR A 135 0.74 -24.79 2.99
CA TYR A 135 0.12 -25.67 2.01
C TYR A 135 0.02 -27.13 2.48
N ALA A 136 1.07 -27.65 3.11
CA ALA A 136 1.08 -29.00 3.66
C ALA A 136 0.01 -29.17 4.75
N VAL A 137 -0.19 -28.16 5.60
CA VAL A 137 -1.27 -28.14 6.62
C VAL A 137 -2.65 -28.24 5.98
N GLU A 138 -2.92 -27.46 4.92
CA GLU A 138 -4.20 -27.54 4.19
C GLU A 138 -4.40 -28.90 3.50
N LYS A 139 -3.33 -29.51 2.97
CA LYS A 139 -3.40 -30.88 2.42
C LYS A 139 -3.62 -31.93 3.50
N MET A 140 -2.96 -31.82 4.65
CA MET A 140 -3.14 -32.73 5.77
C MET A 140 -4.58 -32.74 6.27
N ARG A 141 -5.29 -31.59 6.25
CA ARG A 141 -6.71 -31.53 6.57
C ARG A 141 -7.55 -32.40 5.61
N ILE A 142 -7.26 -32.37 4.31
CA ILE A 142 -8.00 -33.15 3.30
C ILE A 142 -7.78 -34.66 3.47
N TYR A 143 -6.53 -35.09 3.74
CA TYR A 143 -6.21 -36.52 3.85
C TYR A 143 -6.52 -37.10 5.23
N PHE A 144 -6.15 -36.39 6.31
CA PHE A 144 -6.18 -36.90 7.69
C PHE A 144 -7.32 -36.33 8.54
N HIS A 145 -8.19 -35.48 7.98
CA HIS A 145 -9.37 -34.94 8.67
C HIS A 145 -9.07 -34.28 10.04
N ILE A 146 -7.90 -33.64 10.18
CA ILE A 146 -7.44 -32.95 11.40
C ILE A 146 -8.48 -31.91 11.89
N PRO A 147 -8.77 -31.76 13.20
CA PRO A 147 -9.73 -30.77 13.70
C PRO A 147 -9.30 -29.31 13.43
N GLU A 148 -10.28 -28.41 13.25
CA GLU A 148 -10.05 -27.00 12.90
C GLU A 148 -9.21 -26.22 13.93
N SER A 149 -9.31 -26.58 15.22
CA SER A 149 -8.51 -25.95 16.29
C SER A 149 -7.02 -26.22 16.12
N ILE A 150 -6.65 -27.45 15.78
CA ILE A 150 -5.25 -27.82 15.53
C ILE A 150 -4.76 -27.14 14.25
N MET A 151 -5.61 -27.09 13.23
CA MET A 151 -5.26 -26.44 11.96
C MET A 151 -4.99 -24.93 12.12
N SER A 152 -5.85 -24.26 12.89
CA SER A 152 -5.72 -22.84 13.23
C SER A 152 -4.46 -22.58 14.05
N LEU A 153 -4.14 -23.46 15.01
CA LEU A 153 -2.91 -23.41 15.78
C LEU A 153 -1.67 -23.55 14.89
N LEU A 154 -1.67 -24.52 13.95
CA LEU A 154 -0.56 -24.72 13.02
C LEU A 154 -0.33 -23.50 12.13
N HIS A 155 -1.39 -22.92 11.54
CA HIS A 155 -1.25 -21.68 10.75
C HIS A 155 -0.81 -20.49 11.60
N PHE A 156 -1.25 -20.41 12.85
CA PHE A 156 -0.80 -19.38 13.79
C PHE A 156 0.70 -19.51 14.08
N VAL A 157 1.20 -20.73 14.33
CA VAL A 157 2.63 -20.99 14.52
C VAL A 157 3.42 -20.63 13.26
N ILE A 158 3.00 -21.11 12.08
CA ILE A 158 3.70 -20.86 10.81
C ILE A 158 3.77 -19.36 10.49
N SER A 159 2.65 -18.65 10.61
CA SER A 159 2.61 -17.21 10.39
C SER A 159 3.48 -16.47 11.42
N THR A 160 3.37 -16.78 12.71
CA THR A 160 4.21 -16.14 13.75
C THR A 160 5.70 -16.38 13.50
N SER A 161 6.10 -17.59 13.11
CA SER A 161 7.48 -17.89 12.73
C SER A 161 7.98 -17.03 11.56
N SER A 162 7.12 -16.64 10.62
CA SER A 162 7.51 -15.78 9.49
C SER A 162 7.95 -14.36 9.88
N ILE A 163 7.56 -13.89 11.08
CA ILE A 163 8.03 -12.62 11.66
C ILE A 163 9.18 -12.86 12.64
N LEU A 164 9.03 -13.80 13.57
CA LEU A 164 10.02 -14.01 14.64
C LEU A 164 11.39 -14.43 14.10
N TYR A 165 11.43 -15.22 13.03
CA TYR A 165 12.68 -15.68 12.45
C TYR A 165 13.52 -14.54 11.83
N PRO A 166 12.98 -13.68 10.95
CA PRO A 166 13.67 -12.46 10.49
C PRO A 166 14.08 -11.52 11.62
N VAL A 167 13.22 -11.30 12.62
CA VAL A 167 13.54 -10.46 13.78
C VAL A 167 14.75 -11.01 14.53
N TYR A 168 14.79 -12.31 14.80
CA TYR A 168 15.92 -12.96 15.44
C TYR A 168 17.22 -12.77 14.65
N ILE A 169 17.19 -12.99 13.34
CA ILE A 169 18.38 -12.86 12.48
C ILE A 169 18.89 -11.42 12.44
N ILE A 170 18.00 -10.43 12.31
CA ILE A 170 18.40 -9.01 12.29
C ILE A 170 19.06 -8.63 13.62
N MET A 171 18.45 -9.02 14.75
CA MET A 171 18.99 -8.71 16.08
C MET A 171 20.34 -9.37 16.35
N ARG A 172 20.60 -10.55 15.77
CA ARG A 172 21.87 -11.27 15.95
C ARG A 172 22.98 -10.77 15.02
N VAL A 173 22.67 -10.51 13.75
CA VAL A 173 23.68 -10.17 12.74
C VAL A 173 24.01 -8.66 12.75
N GLN A 174 23.03 -7.83 13.11
CA GLN A 174 23.08 -6.37 13.03
C GLN A 174 23.52 -5.88 11.63
N PRO A 175 22.72 -6.18 10.58
CA PRO A 175 23.06 -5.79 9.21
C PRO A 175 22.95 -4.28 8.99
N ALA A 176 23.37 -3.78 7.82
CA ALA A 176 23.08 -2.40 7.47
C ALA A 176 21.56 -2.14 7.41
N LEU A 177 21.17 -0.91 7.75
CA LEU A 177 19.77 -0.50 7.94
C LEU A 177 18.88 -0.88 6.73
N ILE A 178 19.37 -0.65 5.51
CA ILE A 178 18.63 -0.92 4.28
C ILE A 178 18.31 -2.42 4.13
N PHE A 179 19.28 -3.31 4.41
CA PHE A 179 19.03 -4.75 4.32
C PHE A 179 18.05 -5.24 5.40
N GLY A 180 18.16 -4.70 6.62
CA GLY A 180 17.21 -4.98 7.69
C GLY A 180 15.78 -4.55 7.34
N ILE A 181 15.60 -3.32 6.83
CA ILE A 181 14.30 -2.81 6.39
C ILE A 181 13.72 -3.68 5.27
N ASN A 182 14.53 -4.02 4.25
CA ASN A 182 14.07 -4.87 3.15
C ASN A 182 13.64 -6.26 3.63
N LEU A 183 14.39 -6.90 4.54
CA LEU A 183 14.02 -8.19 5.08
C LEU A 183 12.72 -8.10 5.90
N MET A 184 12.54 -7.06 6.72
CA MET A 184 11.31 -6.87 7.49
C MET A 184 10.09 -6.60 6.60
N LEU A 185 10.22 -5.76 5.56
CA LEU A 185 9.16 -5.54 4.58
C LEU A 185 8.76 -6.83 3.87
N PHE A 186 9.74 -7.65 3.49
CA PHE A 186 9.51 -8.94 2.86
C PHE A 186 8.81 -9.93 3.82
N SER A 187 9.28 -10.00 5.07
CA SER A 187 8.68 -10.80 6.16
C SER A 187 7.22 -10.43 6.43
N ILE A 188 6.90 -9.15 6.59
CA ILE A 188 5.54 -8.67 6.84
C ILE A 188 4.63 -8.94 5.65
N THR A 189 5.13 -8.73 4.43
CA THR A 189 4.39 -9.08 3.20
C THR A 189 4.05 -10.58 3.18
N TYR A 190 5.02 -11.44 3.53
CA TYR A 190 4.81 -12.88 3.64
C TYR A 190 3.80 -13.24 4.72
N TRP A 191 3.91 -12.65 5.91
CA TRP A 191 2.98 -12.85 7.01
C TRP A 191 1.54 -12.52 6.59
N MET A 192 1.32 -11.36 5.98
CA MET A 192 0.00 -10.94 5.50
C MET A 192 -0.57 -11.93 4.47
N LYS A 193 0.27 -12.43 3.56
CA LYS A 193 -0.14 -13.46 2.58
C LYS A 193 -0.50 -14.79 3.24
N LEU A 194 0.30 -15.26 4.20
CA LEU A 194 0.02 -16.51 4.93
C LEU A 194 -1.29 -16.42 5.70
N VAL A 195 -1.52 -15.31 6.40
CA VAL A 195 -2.79 -15.06 7.11
C VAL A 195 -3.96 -15.01 6.13
N SER A 196 -3.79 -14.35 4.98
CA SER A 196 -4.83 -14.30 3.96
C SER A 196 -5.16 -15.69 3.41
N TYR A 197 -4.14 -16.49 3.11
CA TYR A 197 -4.31 -17.87 2.64
C TYR A 197 -5.07 -18.73 3.66
N ALA A 198 -4.68 -18.68 4.94
CA ALA A 198 -5.35 -19.42 6.01
C ALA A 198 -6.82 -18.99 6.20
N HIS A 199 -7.08 -17.67 6.27
CA HIS A 199 -8.43 -17.14 6.46
C HIS A 199 -9.35 -17.47 5.28
N THR A 200 -8.87 -17.32 4.04
CA THR A 200 -9.68 -17.59 2.85
C THR A 200 -9.98 -19.08 2.69
N ASN A 201 -9.02 -19.98 2.97
CA ASN A 201 -9.28 -21.42 2.95
C ASN A 201 -10.21 -21.86 4.08
N TYR A 202 -10.09 -21.27 5.28
CA TYR A 202 -11.06 -21.49 6.35
C TYR A 202 -12.49 -21.15 5.92
N ASP A 203 -12.68 -19.97 5.30
CA ASP A 203 -13.99 -19.59 4.79
C ASP A 203 -14.50 -20.56 3.72
N PHE A 204 -13.64 -21.03 2.79
CA PHE A 204 -14.04 -22.03 1.80
C PHE A 204 -14.48 -23.36 2.43
N ARG A 205 -13.85 -23.78 3.54
CA ARG A 205 -14.26 -24.98 4.27
C ARG A 205 -15.60 -24.79 4.98
N CYS A 206 -15.82 -23.65 5.63
CA CYS A 206 -17.10 -23.32 6.24
C CYS A 206 -18.24 -23.33 5.22
N PHE A 207 -18.04 -22.71 4.06
CA PHE A 207 -19.03 -22.72 2.98
C PHE A 207 -19.37 -24.12 2.48
N ARG A 208 -18.39 -25.02 2.40
CA ARG A 208 -18.65 -26.41 2.01
C ARG A 208 -19.49 -27.15 3.05
N GLN A 209 -19.21 -26.95 4.34
CA GLN A 209 -20.00 -27.55 5.43
C GLN A 209 -21.42 -26.99 5.52
N GLU A 210 -21.63 -25.73 5.14
CA GLU A 210 -22.96 -25.11 5.03
C GLU A 210 -23.73 -25.73 3.83
N ASN A 211 -23.12 -25.79 2.65
CA ASN A 211 -23.75 -26.33 1.43
C ASN A 211 -24.01 -27.84 1.47
N ASP A 212 -23.19 -28.62 2.18
CA ASP A 212 -23.42 -30.07 2.37
C ASP A 212 -24.66 -30.33 3.28
N LYS A 213 -25.20 -29.31 3.97
CA LYS A 213 -26.43 -29.39 4.77
C LYS A 213 -27.67 -28.90 4.03
N ASP A 214 -27.49 -28.03 3.05
CA ASP A 214 -28.55 -27.43 2.23
C ASP A 214 -28.44 -27.96 0.78
N GLU A 215 -28.85 -29.22 0.54
CA GLU A 215 -28.97 -29.71 -0.83
C GLU A 215 -30.03 -28.90 -1.60
N ALA A 216 -29.66 -28.46 -2.82
CA ALA A 216 -30.45 -27.72 -3.80
C ALA A 216 -30.56 -26.19 -3.61
N ILE A 217 -29.61 -25.44 -4.19
CA ILE A 217 -29.85 -24.44 -5.25
C ILE A 217 -28.49 -24.12 -5.89
N SER A 218 -28.39 -24.36 -7.20
CA SER A 218 -27.23 -24.08 -8.02
C SER A 218 -26.90 -22.58 -8.05
N ASP A 219 -25.66 -22.25 -7.69
CA ASP A 219 -24.81 -21.45 -8.57
C ASP A 219 -23.35 -21.86 -8.37
N ALA A 220 -22.86 -22.65 -9.34
CA ALA A 220 -21.56 -23.29 -9.38
C ALA A 220 -20.41 -22.31 -9.69
N GLN A 221 -20.32 -21.18 -8.99
CA GLN A 221 -19.20 -20.22 -9.14
C GLN A 221 -18.34 -20.03 -7.89
N HIS A 222 -18.69 -20.59 -6.73
CA HIS A 222 -18.05 -20.21 -5.45
C HIS A 222 -17.45 -21.32 -4.57
N SER A 223 -17.47 -22.60 -4.94
CA SER A 223 -16.85 -23.67 -4.15
C SER A 223 -15.80 -24.49 -4.93
N ASN A 224 -14.71 -23.84 -5.35
CA ASN A 224 -13.54 -24.54 -5.92
C ASN A 224 -12.73 -25.36 -4.89
N TYR A 225 -13.21 -25.56 -3.65
CA TYR A 225 -12.53 -26.36 -2.64
C TYR A 225 -12.91 -27.84 -2.76
N PRO A 226 -11.95 -28.79 -2.83
CA PRO A 226 -10.51 -28.67 -2.55
C PRO A 226 -9.61 -28.41 -3.78
N GLN A 227 -10.17 -28.26 -4.97
CA GLN A 227 -9.43 -28.09 -6.23
C GLN A 227 -8.56 -26.82 -6.26
N ASN A 228 -8.90 -25.81 -5.44
CA ASN A 228 -8.13 -24.57 -5.26
C ASN A 228 -6.77 -24.80 -4.58
N ILE A 229 -6.59 -25.90 -3.82
CA ILE A 229 -5.34 -26.21 -3.12
C ILE A 229 -4.35 -26.86 -4.09
N SER A 230 -3.74 -26.01 -4.92
CA SER A 230 -2.68 -26.36 -5.85
C SER A 230 -1.37 -25.67 -5.48
N LEU A 231 -0.25 -26.38 -5.60
CA LEU A 231 1.08 -25.81 -5.35
C LEU A 231 1.38 -24.67 -6.33
N LYS A 232 0.94 -24.82 -7.59
CA LYS A 232 1.05 -23.79 -8.63
C LYS A 232 0.27 -22.53 -8.28
N GLY A 233 -0.95 -22.68 -7.74
CA GLY A 233 -1.77 -21.56 -7.29
C GLY A 233 -1.17 -20.82 -6.10
N LEU A 234 -0.62 -21.56 -5.13
CA LEU A 234 0.11 -20.96 -4.00
C LEU A 234 1.34 -20.19 -4.48
N ALA A 235 2.21 -20.83 -5.27
CA ALA A 235 3.43 -20.21 -5.78
C ALA A 235 3.11 -18.92 -6.57
N TYR A 236 2.04 -18.96 -7.38
CA TYR A 236 1.54 -17.78 -8.06
C TYR A 236 1.13 -16.66 -7.10
N PHE A 237 0.31 -16.98 -6.09
CA PHE A 237 -0.14 -16.01 -5.10
C PHE A 237 1.02 -15.39 -4.30
N MET A 238 2.02 -16.19 -3.93
CA MET A 238 3.18 -15.69 -3.18
C MET A 238 3.99 -14.66 -3.96
N VAL A 239 4.01 -14.72 -5.30
CA VAL A 239 4.69 -13.73 -6.16
C VAL A 239 3.77 -12.60 -6.62
N ALA A 240 2.46 -12.85 -6.74
CA ALA A 240 1.50 -11.85 -7.23
C ALA A 240 1.52 -10.56 -6.37
N PRO A 241 1.33 -9.37 -6.97
CA PRO A 241 1.38 -8.08 -6.27
C PRO A 241 0.08 -7.77 -5.51
N THR A 242 -0.43 -8.75 -4.75
CA THR A 242 -1.60 -8.63 -3.90
C THR A 242 -1.39 -9.39 -2.60
N LEU A 243 -2.04 -8.93 -1.54
CA LEU A 243 -2.01 -9.55 -0.22
C LEU A 243 -3.23 -10.42 0.05
N CYS A 244 -4.26 -10.33 -0.79
CA CYS A 244 -5.53 -11.05 -0.59
C CYS A 244 -5.57 -12.32 -1.45
N TYR A 245 -5.56 -13.49 -0.82
CA TYR A 245 -5.67 -14.78 -1.50
C TYR A 245 -7.04 -14.96 -2.15
N GLN A 246 -7.06 -15.45 -3.39
CA GLN A 246 -8.26 -15.80 -4.17
C GLN A 246 -7.96 -17.03 -5.02
N ALA A 247 -8.99 -17.85 -5.28
CA ALA A 247 -8.85 -19.04 -6.12
C ALA A 247 -8.49 -18.71 -7.58
N SER A 248 -9.01 -17.59 -8.08
CA SER A 248 -8.77 -17.12 -9.44
C SER A 248 -8.57 -15.61 -9.46
N TYR A 249 -7.57 -15.14 -10.20
CA TYR A 249 -7.29 -13.72 -10.38
C TYR A 249 -7.56 -13.29 -11.82
N PRO A 250 -7.97 -12.04 -12.07
CA PRO A 250 -8.01 -11.50 -13.44
C PRO A 250 -6.60 -11.50 -14.03
N ARG A 251 -6.44 -12.04 -15.24
CA ARG A 251 -5.12 -12.16 -15.90
C ARG A 251 -5.05 -11.37 -17.20
N THR A 252 -3.87 -10.87 -17.53
CA THR A 252 -3.58 -10.29 -18.84
C THR A 252 -3.20 -11.37 -19.84
N ASN A 253 -3.45 -11.15 -21.14
CA ASN A 253 -3.20 -12.14 -22.18
C ASN A 253 -1.72 -12.26 -22.58
N ARG A 254 -0.92 -11.19 -22.41
CA ARG A 254 0.49 -11.13 -22.85
C ARG A 254 1.34 -10.25 -21.95
N ILE A 255 2.65 -10.52 -21.95
CA ILE A 255 3.67 -9.66 -21.33
C ILE A 255 4.17 -8.63 -22.34
N ARG A 256 4.03 -7.36 -22.04
CA ARG A 256 4.54 -6.22 -22.82
C ARG A 256 6.01 -5.96 -22.49
N LYS A 257 6.93 -6.78 -23.02
CA LYS A 257 8.39 -6.70 -22.74
C LYS A 257 9.00 -5.30 -22.89
N ARG A 258 8.66 -4.58 -23.97
CA ARG A 258 9.13 -3.20 -24.20
C ARG A 258 8.64 -2.23 -23.11
N TRP A 259 7.40 -2.41 -22.64
CA TRP A 259 6.85 -1.61 -21.55
C TRP A 259 7.57 -1.91 -20.24
N VAL A 260 7.80 -3.19 -19.91
CA VAL A 260 8.57 -3.61 -18.72
C VAL A 260 9.97 -3.00 -18.71
N PHE A 261 10.70 -3.11 -19.82
CA PHE A 261 12.04 -2.53 -19.94
C PHE A 261 12.05 -1.03 -19.64
N ARG A 262 11.09 -0.27 -20.19
CA ARG A 262 10.98 1.17 -19.88
C ARG A 262 10.71 1.44 -18.41
N GLN A 263 9.88 0.63 -17.75
CA GLN A 263 9.62 0.80 -16.31
C GLN A 263 10.85 0.45 -15.46
N VAL A 264 11.63 -0.57 -15.85
CA VAL A 264 12.88 -0.92 -15.18
C VAL A 264 13.91 0.21 -15.29
N VAL A 265 14.06 0.82 -16.46
CA VAL A 265 14.94 1.99 -16.64
C VAL A 265 14.49 3.15 -15.75
N LYS A 266 13.19 3.46 -15.71
CA LYS A 266 12.64 4.48 -14.79
C LYS A 266 12.93 4.14 -13.33
N LEU A 267 12.80 2.87 -12.94
CA LEU A 267 13.06 2.42 -11.57
C LEU A 267 14.51 2.72 -11.18
N LEU A 268 15.48 2.38 -12.02
CA LEU A 268 16.89 2.68 -11.77
C LEU A 268 17.15 4.19 -11.63
N ILE A 269 16.55 5.02 -12.51
CA ILE A 269 16.69 6.48 -12.46
C ILE A 269 16.16 7.05 -11.14
N PHE A 270 14.92 6.68 -10.76
CA PHE A 270 14.30 7.21 -9.55
C PHE A 270 14.95 6.67 -8.26
N THR A 271 15.48 5.43 -8.27
CA THR A 271 16.27 4.90 -7.16
C THR A 271 17.60 5.65 -7.01
N GLY A 272 18.29 5.96 -8.13
CA GLY A 272 19.49 6.79 -8.12
C GLY A 272 19.22 8.22 -7.62
N LEU A 273 18.12 8.84 -8.08
CA LEU A 273 17.67 10.15 -7.64
C LEU A 273 17.41 10.18 -6.13
N MET A 274 16.74 9.16 -5.60
CA MET A 274 16.50 9.04 -4.16
C MET A 274 17.80 8.96 -3.37
N GLY A 275 18.76 8.13 -3.82
CA GLY A 275 20.08 8.04 -3.19
C GLY A 275 20.85 9.38 -3.23
N PHE A 276 20.77 10.10 -4.35
CA PHE A 276 21.35 11.43 -4.49
C PHE A 276 20.75 12.42 -3.49
N ILE A 277 19.41 12.48 -3.37
CA ILE A 277 18.74 13.40 -2.42
C ILE A 277 19.15 13.07 -0.98
N ILE A 278 19.20 11.79 -0.63
CA ILE A 278 19.58 11.36 0.72
C ILE A 278 21.02 11.79 1.04
N GLU A 279 21.98 11.49 0.18
CA GLU A 279 23.40 11.80 0.43
C GLU A 279 23.71 13.29 0.38
N GLN A 280 23.07 14.05 -0.52
CA GLN A 280 23.42 15.46 -0.77
C GLN A 280 22.60 16.45 0.07
N TYR A 281 21.38 16.09 0.48
CA TYR A 281 20.48 17.01 1.18
C TYR A 281 20.13 16.53 2.58
N VAL A 282 19.73 15.27 2.70
CA VAL A 282 19.26 14.73 3.98
C VAL A 282 20.44 14.56 4.93
N ASN A 283 21.46 13.79 4.54
CA ASN A 283 22.61 13.47 5.40
C ASN A 283 23.34 14.73 5.93
N PRO A 284 23.71 15.73 5.11
CA PRO A 284 24.40 16.91 5.61
C PRO A 284 23.53 17.75 6.54
N THR A 285 22.22 17.82 6.28
CA THR A 285 21.29 18.58 7.13
C THR A 285 21.14 17.93 8.50
N ILE A 286 21.06 16.59 8.55
CA ILE A 286 20.91 15.90 9.83
C ILE A 286 22.23 15.85 10.61
N GLN A 287 23.38 15.64 9.96
CA GLN A 287 24.70 15.68 10.63
C GLN A 287 24.97 17.02 11.32
N ASN A 288 24.49 18.12 10.73
CA ASN A 288 24.62 19.47 11.28
C ASN A 288 23.49 19.87 12.24
N SER A 289 22.62 18.92 12.64
CA SER A 289 21.49 19.18 13.53
C SER A 289 21.75 18.66 14.94
N GLN A 290 21.02 19.21 15.93
CA GLN A 290 21.00 18.71 17.31
C GLN A 290 19.70 17.94 17.56
N HIS A 291 19.67 17.13 18.63
CA HIS A 291 18.48 16.37 18.99
C HIS A 291 17.28 17.32 19.23
N PRO A 292 16.14 17.15 18.53
CA PRO A 292 15.04 18.12 18.50
C PRO A 292 14.43 18.39 19.87
N LEU A 293 14.43 17.41 20.78
CA LEU A 293 13.90 17.54 22.15
C LEU A 293 14.91 18.08 23.18
N LYS A 294 16.17 18.32 22.80
CA LYS A 294 17.23 18.77 23.73
C LYS A 294 17.77 20.17 23.42
N GLY A 295 17.37 20.75 22.29
CA GLY A 295 17.83 22.06 21.83
C GLY A 295 16.75 23.15 21.89
N ASN A 296 17.07 24.32 21.33
CA ASN A 296 16.11 25.40 21.16
C ASN A 296 14.99 24.98 20.20
N TYR A 297 13.72 25.09 20.61
CA TYR A 297 12.56 24.74 19.79
C TYR A 297 12.52 25.50 18.45
N VAL A 298 12.95 26.75 18.42
CA VAL A 298 13.02 27.56 17.19
C VAL A 298 14.03 26.95 16.20
N TYR A 299 15.18 26.50 16.72
CA TYR A 299 16.17 25.81 15.92
C TYR A 299 15.65 24.45 15.43
N ALA A 300 14.94 23.69 16.27
CA ALA A 300 14.32 22.44 15.88
C ALA A 300 13.30 22.62 14.75
N ILE A 301 12.44 23.65 14.84
CA ILE A 301 11.47 24.00 13.78
C ILE A 301 12.19 24.38 12.48
N GLU A 302 13.24 25.21 12.56
CA GLU A 302 14.04 25.61 11.39
C GLU A 302 14.70 24.40 10.71
N ARG A 303 15.19 23.43 11.48
CA ARG A 303 15.74 22.17 10.96
C ARG A 303 14.67 21.28 10.31
N VAL A 304 13.50 21.15 10.94
CA VAL A 304 12.36 20.39 10.39
C VAL A 304 11.91 20.99 9.06
N LEU A 305 11.81 22.31 8.97
CA LEU A 305 11.47 23.00 7.71
C LEU A 305 12.52 22.78 6.62
N LYS A 306 13.82 22.82 6.95
CA LYS A 306 14.89 22.49 5.98
C LYS A 306 14.83 21.04 5.50
N LEU A 307 14.45 20.11 6.36
CA LEU A 307 14.31 18.68 6.02
C LEU A 307 12.99 18.35 5.30
N SER A 308 11.98 19.22 5.41
CA SER A 308 10.63 18.97 4.86
C SER A 308 10.65 18.67 3.36
N VAL A 309 11.28 19.53 2.56
CA VAL A 309 11.31 19.40 1.09
C VAL A 309 12.11 18.17 0.62
N PRO A 310 13.36 17.94 1.06
CA PRO A 310 14.09 16.73 0.67
C PRO A 310 13.39 15.45 1.10
N THR A 311 12.82 15.41 2.31
CA THR A 311 12.10 14.24 2.82
C THR A 311 10.85 13.97 1.99
N LEU A 312 10.09 15.01 1.64
CA LEU A 312 8.94 14.90 0.75
C LEU A 312 9.31 14.29 -0.59
N TYR A 313 10.38 14.77 -1.24
CA TYR A 313 10.83 14.23 -2.53
C TYR A 313 11.23 12.77 -2.43
N VAL A 314 11.99 12.40 -1.40
CA VAL A 314 12.34 10.99 -1.15
C VAL A 314 11.08 10.15 -0.98
N TRP A 315 10.10 10.63 -0.22
CA TRP A 315 8.87 9.88 0.05
C TRP A 315 7.98 9.71 -1.19
N LEU A 316 7.85 10.75 -2.02
CA LEU A 316 7.17 10.67 -3.32
C LEU A 316 7.91 9.73 -4.29
N CYS A 317 9.25 9.74 -4.26
CA CYS A 317 10.05 8.79 -5.03
C CYS A 317 9.83 7.34 -4.56
N ILE A 318 9.78 7.10 -3.24
CA ILE A 318 9.46 5.78 -2.67
C ILE A 318 8.09 5.32 -3.16
N PHE A 319 7.08 6.20 -3.13
CA PHE A 319 5.75 5.86 -3.62
C PHE A 319 5.73 5.49 -5.09
N TYR A 320 6.33 6.32 -5.94
CA TYR A 320 6.36 6.08 -7.37
C TYR A 320 7.17 4.81 -7.71
N THR A 321 8.34 4.62 -7.10
CA THR A 321 9.17 3.45 -7.35
C THR A 321 8.54 2.16 -6.85
N LEU A 322 7.94 2.16 -5.66
CA LEU A 322 7.34 0.96 -5.08
C LEU A 322 5.96 0.65 -5.67
N PHE A 323 5.00 1.56 -5.52
CA PHE A 323 3.60 1.27 -5.85
C PHE A 323 3.31 1.36 -7.34
N HIS A 324 3.96 2.29 -8.05
CA HIS A 324 3.76 2.44 -9.49
C HIS A 324 4.71 1.56 -10.29
N LEU A 325 6.03 1.73 -10.16
CA LEU A 325 6.97 0.99 -11.00
C LEU A 325 7.09 -0.48 -10.59
N TRP A 326 7.50 -0.76 -9.36
CA TRP A 326 7.79 -2.12 -8.90
C TRP A 326 6.56 -3.04 -8.95
N LEU A 327 5.44 -2.64 -8.32
CA LEU A 327 4.24 -3.48 -8.33
C LEU A 327 3.69 -3.71 -9.74
N ASN A 328 3.72 -2.72 -10.65
CA ASN A 328 3.28 -2.96 -12.03
C ASN A 328 4.26 -3.82 -12.84
N ILE A 329 5.58 -3.73 -12.58
CA ILE A 329 6.56 -4.66 -13.18
C ILE A 329 6.22 -6.08 -12.76
N ILE A 330 6.05 -6.33 -11.45
CA ILE A 330 5.67 -7.65 -10.93
C ILE A 330 4.30 -8.08 -11.49
N ALA A 331 3.33 -7.17 -11.59
CA ALA A 331 2.03 -7.47 -12.17
C ALA A 331 2.12 -7.91 -13.63
N GLU A 332 2.92 -7.20 -14.43
CA GLU A 332 3.12 -7.54 -15.84
C GLU A 332 3.85 -8.89 -15.99
N LEU A 333 4.88 -9.15 -15.17
CA LEU A 333 5.63 -10.41 -15.19
C LEU A 333 4.78 -11.61 -14.73
N THR A 334 3.84 -11.40 -13.81
CA THR A 334 2.93 -12.44 -13.31
C THR A 334 1.63 -12.55 -14.13
N TYR A 335 1.44 -11.73 -15.17
CA TYR A 335 0.16 -11.63 -15.90
C TYR A 335 -1.02 -11.19 -15.00
N PHE A 336 -0.77 -10.45 -13.93
CA PHE A 336 -1.79 -9.94 -13.02
C PHE A 336 -2.53 -8.73 -13.65
N GLY A 337 -3.87 -8.83 -13.67
CA GLY A 337 -4.74 -7.91 -14.39
C GLY A 337 -5.33 -6.74 -13.60
N ASP A 338 -5.48 -6.86 -12.28
CA ASP A 338 -5.99 -5.77 -11.44
C ASP A 338 -4.84 -4.93 -10.89
N ARG A 339 -4.49 -3.84 -11.56
CA ARG A 339 -3.32 -3.01 -11.22
C ARG A 339 -3.69 -1.75 -10.45
N GLU A 340 -4.84 -1.74 -9.80
CA GLU A 340 -5.25 -0.67 -8.88
C GLU A 340 -4.53 -0.81 -7.54
N PHE A 341 -3.23 -0.49 -7.52
CA PHE A 341 -2.41 -0.54 -6.29
C PHE A 341 -2.60 0.68 -5.39
N TYR A 342 -3.11 1.78 -5.94
CA TYR A 342 -3.40 3.04 -5.26
C TYR A 342 -4.50 3.78 -6.04
N LYS A 343 -5.13 4.75 -5.39
CA LYS A 343 -6.07 5.70 -5.99
C LYS A 343 -5.47 7.12 -5.98
N ASP A 344 -6.23 8.12 -6.40
CA ASP A 344 -5.86 9.54 -6.43
C ASP A 344 -5.79 10.17 -5.03
N TRP A 345 -4.96 9.60 -4.16
CA TRP A 345 -4.78 10.00 -2.76
C TRP A 345 -4.32 11.45 -2.59
N TRP A 346 -3.73 12.06 -3.62
CA TRP A 346 -3.31 13.46 -3.60
C TRP A 346 -4.50 14.44 -3.59
N ASN A 347 -5.67 13.99 -4.06
CA ASN A 347 -6.92 14.73 -4.03
C ASN A 347 -7.72 14.46 -2.74
N ALA A 348 -7.19 13.67 -1.80
CA ALA A 348 -7.91 13.32 -0.59
C ALA A 348 -8.34 14.56 0.19
N SER A 349 -9.62 14.60 0.52
CA SER A 349 -10.25 15.69 1.27
C SER A 349 -10.08 15.53 2.78
N THR A 350 -9.86 14.30 3.26
CA THR A 350 -9.61 13.97 4.66
C THR A 350 -8.46 12.99 4.80
N VAL A 351 -7.86 12.94 5.99
CA VAL A 351 -6.79 11.97 6.30
C VAL A 351 -7.32 10.53 6.25
N GLU A 352 -8.60 10.33 6.54
CA GLU A 352 -9.26 9.03 6.39
C GLU A 352 -9.26 8.55 4.92
N GLU A 353 -9.65 9.43 4.00
CA GLU A 353 -9.68 9.14 2.57
C GLU A 353 -8.28 8.83 2.04
N TYR A 354 -7.26 9.55 2.52
CA TYR A 354 -5.85 9.28 2.22
C TYR A 354 -5.45 7.84 2.58
N TRP A 355 -5.71 7.40 3.82
CA TRP A 355 -5.33 6.05 4.26
C TRP A 355 -6.07 4.93 3.51
N LYS A 356 -7.23 5.23 2.94
CA LYS A 356 -8.02 4.31 2.09
C LYS A 356 -7.56 4.27 0.63
N SER A 357 -6.78 5.25 0.17
CA SER A 357 -6.39 5.44 -1.24
C SER A 357 -4.89 5.25 -1.49
N TRP A 358 -4.04 5.43 -0.48
CA TRP A 358 -2.58 5.37 -0.59
C TRP A 358 -2.04 3.99 -1.02
N ASN A 359 -2.44 2.93 -0.30
CA ASN A 359 -1.93 1.57 -0.48
C ASN A 359 -3.10 0.58 -0.50
N MET A 360 -3.66 0.36 -1.69
CA MET A 360 -4.83 -0.50 -1.86
C MET A 360 -4.59 -1.95 -1.46
N PRO A 361 -3.43 -2.59 -1.74
CA PRO A 361 -3.16 -3.95 -1.28
C PRO A 361 -3.30 -4.12 0.24
N VAL A 362 -2.67 -3.23 1.01
CA VAL A 362 -2.75 -3.27 2.48
C VAL A 362 -4.15 -2.88 2.95
N HIS A 363 -4.74 -1.83 2.39
CA HIS A 363 -6.09 -1.40 2.75
C HIS A 363 -7.13 -2.54 2.54
N ARG A 364 -7.12 -3.19 1.38
CA ARG A 364 -8.01 -4.32 1.07
C ARG A 364 -7.78 -5.49 2.03
N TRP A 365 -6.54 -5.74 2.44
CA TRP A 365 -6.20 -6.78 3.41
C TRP A 365 -6.70 -6.44 4.82
N MET A 366 -6.46 -5.23 5.30
CA MET A 366 -6.90 -4.74 6.62
C MET A 366 -8.42 -4.79 6.74
N VAL A 367 -9.12 -4.31 5.71
CA VAL A 367 -10.58 -4.33 5.65
C VAL A 367 -11.12 -5.76 5.73
N ARG A 368 -10.53 -6.67 4.95
CA ARG A 368 -10.99 -8.06 4.82
C ARG A 368 -10.70 -8.93 6.05
N HIS A 369 -9.50 -8.82 6.60
CA HIS A 369 -9.00 -9.77 7.59
C HIS A 369 -8.98 -9.22 9.03
N ILE A 370 -9.21 -7.92 9.21
CA ILE A 370 -9.29 -7.28 10.54
C ILE A 370 -10.65 -6.59 10.70
N TYR A 371 -10.96 -5.60 9.88
CA TYR A 371 -12.12 -4.74 10.08
C TYR A 371 -13.44 -5.51 10.07
N PHE A 372 -13.75 -6.24 8.99
CA PHE A 372 -15.01 -6.99 8.90
C PHE A 372 -15.12 -8.15 9.91
N PRO A 373 -14.05 -8.92 10.20
CA PRO A 373 -14.06 -9.86 11.32
C PRO A 373 -14.35 -9.21 12.68
N CYS A 374 -13.81 -8.02 12.97
CA CYS A 374 -14.12 -7.27 14.19
C CYS A 374 -15.61 -6.89 14.25
N LEU A 375 -16.18 -6.39 13.14
CA LEU A 375 -17.61 -6.05 13.07
C LEU A 375 -18.50 -7.29 13.27
N ARG A 376 -18.13 -8.44 12.68
CA ARG A 376 -18.87 -9.70 12.87
C ARG A 376 -18.85 -10.21 14.31
N LYS A 377 -17.81 -9.86 15.08
CA LYS A 377 -17.72 -10.17 16.52
C LYS A 377 -18.48 -9.17 17.41
N GLY A 378 -19.17 -8.18 16.83
CA GLY A 378 -19.95 -7.18 17.57
C GLY A 378 -19.15 -5.96 18.06
N ILE A 379 -17.91 -5.78 17.59
CA ILE A 379 -17.12 -4.57 17.90
C ILE A 379 -17.69 -3.38 17.12
N SER A 380 -17.75 -2.20 17.75
CA SER A 380 -18.21 -0.96 17.10
C SER A 380 -17.32 -0.58 15.90
N ARG A 381 -17.86 0.22 14.97
CA ARG A 381 -17.10 0.68 13.78
C ARG A 381 -15.82 1.42 14.18
N ASP A 382 -15.91 2.32 15.15
CA ASP A 382 -14.77 3.09 15.63
C ASP A 382 -13.75 2.20 16.35
N GLY A 383 -14.21 1.19 17.11
CA GLY A 383 -13.34 0.19 17.72
C GLY A 383 -12.58 -0.64 16.67
N ALA A 384 -13.24 -1.05 15.58
CA ALA A 384 -12.61 -1.79 14.50
C ALA A 384 -11.57 -0.95 13.73
N VAL A 385 -11.83 0.36 13.55
CA VAL A 385 -10.86 1.30 12.99
C VAL A 385 -9.66 1.44 13.93
N LEU A 386 -9.89 1.65 15.23
CA LEU A 386 -8.81 1.77 16.22
C LEU A 386 -7.92 0.52 16.26
N ILE A 387 -8.51 -0.68 16.29
CA ILE A 387 -7.77 -1.95 16.22
C ILE A 387 -6.92 -2.02 14.94
N SER A 388 -7.48 -1.60 13.80
CA SER A 388 -6.75 -1.57 12.53
C SER A 388 -5.53 -0.64 12.58
N PHE A 389 -5.67 0.54 13.19
CA PHE A 389 -4.54 1.47 13.37
C PHE A 389 -3.51 0.95 14.37
N ILE A 390 -3.92 0.29 15.46
CA ILE A 390 -2.99 -0.34 16.41
C ILE A 390 -2.15 -1.42 15.71
N ILE A 391 -2.80 -2.32 14.96
CA ILE A 391 -2.10 -3.38 14.22
C ILE A 391 -1.15 -2.75 13.18
N SER A 392 -1.61 -1.74 12.45
CA SER A 392 -0.75 -0.99 11.50
C SER A 392 0.46 -0.37 12.20
N GLY A 393 0.27 0.30 13.35
CA GLY A 393 1.33 0.92 14.14
C GLY A 393 2.38 -0.08 14.60
N VAL A 394 1.96 -1.28 15.04
CA VAL A 394 2.89 -2.36 15.42
C VAL A 394 3.74 -2.79 14.23
N PHE A 395 3.15 -2.96 13.04
CA PHE A 395 3.93 -3.30 11.85
C PHE A 395 4.90 -2.20 11.42
N HIS A 396 4.53 -0.92 11.54
CA HIS A 396 5.43 0.19 11.25
C HIS A 396 6.61 0.24 12.25
N GLU A 397 6.36 -0.02 13.54
CA GLU A 397 7.43 -0.14 14.53
C GLU A 397 8.32 -1.36 14.25
N LEU A 398 7.77 -2.50 13.84
CA LEU A 398 8.58 -3.66 13.44
C LEU A 398 9.43 -3.36 12.20
N CYS A 399 8.89 -2.65 11.21
CA CYS A 399 9.60 -2.25 10.00
C CYS A 399 10.80 -1.33 10.28
N ILE A 400 10.67 -0.39 11.22
CA ILE A 400 11.66 0.67 11.45
C ILE A 400 12.49 0.40 12.71
N GLY A 401 11.86 0.03 13.82
CA GLY A 401 12.49 -0.20 15.11
C GLY A 401 13.46 -1.38 15.11
N ILE A 402 13.09 -2.52 14.50
CA ILE A 402 13.95 -3.72 14.46
C ILE A 402 15.25 -3.46 13.68
N PRO A 403 15.24 -2.94 12.44
CA PRO A 403 16.47 -2.64 11.71
C PRO A 403 17.31 -1.52 12.32
N CYS A 404 16.67 -0.58 13.03
CA CYS A 404 17.37 0.45 13.79
C CYS A 404 17.96 -0.07 15.10
N HIS A 405 17.56 -1.25 15.58
CA HIS A 405 17.85 -1.78 16.92
C HIS A 405 17.37 -0.85 18.05
N MET A 406 16.23 -0.19 17.83
CA MET A 406 15.64 0.77 18.76
C MET A 406 14.17 0.45 19.00
N PHE A 407 13.80 0.21 20.26
CA PHE A 407 12.41 -0.03 20.68
C PHE A 407 11.84 1.18 21.43
N ARG A 408 11.85 2.36 20.78
CA ARG A 408 11.30 3.59 21.37
C ARG A 408 9.85 3.88 20.98
N CYS A 409 9.24 3.06 20.12
CA CYS A 409 7.84 3.17 19.73
C CYS A 409 7.49 4.50 19.01
N TRP A 410 8.47 5.19 18.43
CA TRP A 410 8.23 6.46 17.73
C TRP A 410 7.35 6.27 16.49
N ALA A 411 7.57 5.23 15.70
CA ALA A 411 6.75 4.94 14.53
C ALA A 411 5.34 4.50 14.93
N PHE A 412 5.22 3.70 15.99
CA PHE A 412 3.91 3.35 16.58
C PHE A 412 3.13 4.60 16.99
N LEU A 413 3.75 5.50 17.78
CA LEU A 413 3.12 6.74 18.22
C LEU A 413 2.76 7.66 17.05
N GLY A 414 3.62 7.74 16.04
CA GLY A 414 3.37 8.52 14.82
C GLY A 414 2.13 8.05 14.06
N ILE A 415 1.94 6.73 13.92
CA ILE A 415 0.72 6.16 13.33
C ILE A 415 -0.49 6.38 14.24
N MET A 416 -0.34 6.21 15.56
CA MET A 416 -1.47 6.41 16.47
C MET A 416 -1.94 7.87 16.55
N PHE A 417 -1.03 8.82 16.39
CA PHE A 417 -1.37 10.25 16.33
C PHE A 417 -2.22 10.61 15.10
N GLN A 418 -2.25 9.77 14.06
CA GLN A 418 -3.13 9.96 12.91
C GLN A 418 -4.61 9.79 13.26
N VAL A 419 -4.95 9.02 14.30
CA VAL A 419 -6.34 8.77 14.68
C VAL A 419 -7.02 10.06 15.19
N PRO A 420 -6.44 10.81 16.14
CA PRO A 420 -6.94 12.14 16.49
C PRO A 420 -7.00 13.11 15.30
N LEU A 421 -5.99 13.09 14.42
CA LEU A 421 -5.95 13.94 13.24
C LEU A 421 -7.08 13.63 12.25
N MET A 422 -7.43 12.35 12.11
CA MET A 422 -8.58 11.91 11.31
C MET A 422 -9.89 12.44 11.88
N VAL A 423 -10.10 12.35 13.20
CA VAL A 423 -11.28 12.93 13.87
C VAL A 423 -11.34 14.44 13.66
N LEU A 424 -10.21 15.14 13.82
CA LEU A 424 -10.13 16.58 13.61
C LEU A 424 -10.44 16.97 12.16
N THR A 425 -9.84 16.30 11.18
CA THR A 425 -10.05 16.61 9.76
C THR A 425 -11.48 16.31 9.30
N ASN A 426 -12.09 15.23 9.81
CA ASN A 426 -13.51 14.95 9.57
C ASN A 426 -14.42 16.01 10.20
N TYR A 427 -14.12 16.46 11.44
CA TYR A 427 -14.84 17.56 12.07
C TYR A 427 -14.74 18.87 11.27
N LEU A 428 -13.53 19.23 10.82
CA LEU A 428 -13.29 20.43 10.03
C LEU A 428 -13.97 20.35 8.66
N HIS A 429 -13.94 19.19 8.01
CA HIS A 429 -14.65 18.95 6.76
C HIS A 429 -16.15 19.18 6.94
N ASN A 430 -16.75 18.60 7.99
CA ASN A 430 -18.17 18.78 8.30
C ASN A 430 -18.53 20.23 8.65
N LYS A 431 -17.61 20.96 9.30
CA LYS A 431 -17.83 22.36 9.70
C LYS A 431 -17.71 23.34 8.53
N PHE A 432 -16.70 23.18 7.68
CA PHE A 432 -16.38 24.13 6.61
C PHE A 432 -16.97 23.73 5.25
N GLN A 433 -17.45 22.49 5.09
CA GLN A 433 -18.03 21.95 3.85
C GLN A 433 -17.14 22.17 2.61
N SER A 434 -15.83 22.35 2.83
CA SER A 434 -14.84 22.64 1.80
C SER A 434 -13.83 21.50 1.76
N THR A 435 -13.68 20.90 0.58
CA THR A 435 -12.71 19.84 0.31
C THR A 435 -11.28 20.38 0.32
N MET A 436 -11.08 21.66 -0.01
CA MET A 436 -9.76 22.29 -0.09
C MET A 436 -9.08 22.44 1.27
N VAL A 437 -9.83 22.81 2.32
CA VAL A 437 -9.27 23.03 3.66
C VAL A 437 -8.66 21.74 4.21
N GLY A 438 -9.37 20.63 4.07
CA GLY A 438 -8.88 19.33 4.51
C GLY A 438 -7.67 18.84 3.71
N ASN A 439 -7.64 19.09 2.39
CA ASN A 439 -6.50 18.79 1.53
C ASN A 439 -5.24 19.61 1.93
N ILE A 440 -5.40 20.91 2.22
CA ILE A 440 -4.29 21.76 2.69
C ILE A 440 -3.75 21.24 4.03
N ILE A 441 -4.62 20.91 4.99
CA ILE A 441 -4.22 20.37 6.30
C ILE A 441 -3.46 19.05 6.13
N PHE A 442 -3.94 18.17 5.24
CA PHE A 442 -3.25 16.94 4.88
C PHE A 442 -1.84 17.22 4.38
N TRP A 443 -1.67 18.10 3.39
CA TRP A 443 -0.35 18.43 2.84
C TRP A 443 0.57 19.12 3.85
N VAL A 444 0.06 19.99 4.70
CA VAL A 444 0.86 20.62 5.77
C VAL A 444 1.38 19.55 6.74
N PHE A 445 0.50 18.66 7.20
CA PHE A 445 0.90 17.61 8.13
C PHE A 445 1.90 16.64 7.49
N PHE A 446 1.64 16.24 6.24
CA PHE A 446 2.43 15.31 5.46
C PHE A 446 3.81 15.88 5.06
N CYS A 447 3.89 17.13 4.65
CA CYS A 447 5.14 17.72 4.19
C CYS A 447 6.02 18.19 5.36
N ILE A 448 5.42 18.78 6.39
CA ILE A 448 6.16 19.54 7.40
C ILE A 448 6.34 18.75 8.70
N VAL A 449 5.27 18.08 9.17
CA VAL A 449 5.23 17.54 10.54
C VAL A 449 5.57 16.06 10.59
N GLY A 450 4.90 15.21 9.82
CA GLY A 450 4.95 13.75 10.03
C GLY A 450 6.33 13.13 9.75
N GLN A 451 6.70 13.07 8.48
CA GLN A 451 7.86 12.34 7.99
C GLN A 451 9.20 12.99 8.41
N PRO A 452 9.38 14.32 8.31
CA PRO A 452 10.65 14.95 8.68
C PRO A 452 10.98 14.82 10.17
N ILE A 453 9.97 14.96 11.05
CA ILE A 453 10.16 14.77 12.50
C ILE A 453 10.52 13.31 12.80
N SER A 454 9.84 12.35 12.17
CA SER A 454 10.14 10.93 12.34
C SER A 454 11.59 10.60 11.95
N VAL A 455 12.05 11.07 10.79
CA VAL A 455 13.44 10.88 10.34
C VAL A 455 14.44 11.50 11.32
N LEU A 456 14.16 12.72 11.80
CA LEU A 456 15.04 13.43 12.74
C LEU A 456 15.15 12.69 14.09
N LEU A 457 14.02 12.21 14.63
CA LEU A 457 13.99 11.45 15.89
C LEU A 457 14.75 10.13 15.78
N TYR A 458 14.46 9.32 14.76
CA TYR A 458 15.13 8.04 14.55
C TYR A 458 16.63 8.20 14.28
N TYR A 459 17.03 9.21 13.51
CA TYR A 459 18.45 9.45 13.24
C TYR A 459 19.23 9.83 14.50
N HIS A 460 18.73 10.79 15.27
CA HIS A 460 19.43 11.24 16.48
C HIS A 460 19.51 10.15 17.53
N ASP A 461 18.45 9.34 17.68
CA ASP A 461 18.47 8.21 18.60
C ASP A 461 19.44 7.11 18.13
N TYR A 462 19.51 6.84 16.83
CA TYR A 462 20.44 5.88 16.26
C TYR A 462 21.92 6.30 16.43
N ILE A 463 22.22 7.58 16.22
CA ILE A 463 23.58 8.11 16.45
C ILE A 463 23.94 8.10 17.93
N ASN A 464 23.04 8.53 18.82
CA ASN A 464 23.30 8.54 20.26
C ASN A 464 23.63 7.14 20.80
N GLN A 465 22.98 6.10 20.28
CA GLN A 465 23.32 4.70 20.63
C GLN A 465 24.72 4.27 20.15
N LYS A 466 25.17 4.72 18.98
CA LYS A 466 26.53 4.42 18.51
C LYS A 466 27.61 5.18 19.29
N SER A 467 27.30 6.39 19.74
CA SER A 467 28.22 7.21 20.54
C SER A 467 28.38 6.69 21.97
N PHE A 468 27.35 6.02 22.52
CA PHE A 468 27.38 5.37 23.82
C PHE A 468 26.89 3.93 23.70
N PRO A 469 27.74 2.99 23.23
CA PRO A 469 27.41 1.59 23.28
C PRO A 469 27.28 1.21 24.76
N ILE A 470 26.05 1.04 25.23
CA ILE A 470 25.78 0.42 26.53
C ILE A 470 26.33 -1.00 26.38
N ARG A 471 27.55 -1.22 26.90
CA ARG A 471 28.10 -2.56 27.10
C ARG A 471 27.10 -3.28 28.00
N SER A 472 26.37 -4.22 27.43
CA SER A 472 25.66 -5.26 28.19
C SER A 472 26.67 -6.18 28.83
#